data_AF-A0A1H5FI11-F1
#
_entry.id   AF-A0A1H5FI11-F1
#
_cell.length_a   1.000
_cell.length_b   1.000
_cell.length_c   1.000
_cell.angle_alpha   90.00
_cell.angle_beta   90.00
_cell.angle_gamma   90.00
#
_symmetry.space_group_name_H-M   'P 1'
#
loop_
_entity.id
_entity.type
_entity.pdbx_description
1 polymer ?
#
loop_
_entity_poly.entity_id
_entity_poly.type
_entity_poly.pdbx_seq_one_letter_code
_entity_poly.pdbx_strand_id
1 'polypeptide(L)'
;MIETSAAGSSASAENDGPSSTIGDGPETGNQPAANPGNASVAVAEKPTRQRYASLAFRWFGTTFSPGSPVRRIQHHGLAAAVAGIMAATVVLVRLLLPSTVGVADRGDGFMMMCRLGLSNVRPWSYQEFTQFIFPQWVPHSWVGEACPANSDSLYWFSSPHLLAWLGQLLTPVLGWGDGLDTRAIAVVSAAVFGLLLAGFVVACPGRLPFRLLAAAGMTAVVSDSSFAVFFVSPYPQAALFLGLFGLFVSLLFLWRRDTVTIPGLVGVAVAALCVFTADPQTVAILPALALALWWRPSRTRVGASTTLEATGKYRFIRRIAATMVIVVLTAGAALALGATAHKDREAQLYNAVFAEVLAYSPNPEGDLAWFGVGADFARYAGTSYGTADSGVNNPNFEQFTTEVANLKLAGFYLTHPERLVSLSERGVLALVRPQMNYLGHHTQESGQAEYSQDTRVSVVSKILWGLGSAPIAAFGLQLLVLVLGVAVALRRNVGLVAVALGRTSTIMVVAAWLLFWNVMFSQGEVDIYFRMLGPTFLTALCLPLLPMLVSILVAGRRP
;
A
#
# COMPACT_ATOMS: atom_id res chain seq x y z
N MET A 1 -4.61 -11.10 -35.17
CA MET A 1 -5.60 -11.92 -35.90
C MET A 1 -6.97 -11.34 -35.64
N ILE A 2 -7.60 -10.90 -36.71
CA ILE A 2 -8.90 -10.21 -36.78
C ILE A 2 -9.98 -11.28 -36.93
N GLU A 3 -11.09 -11.19 -36.21
CA GLU A 3 -12.42 -11.36 -36.82
C GLU A 3 -13.55 -10.87 -35.92
N THR A 4 -14.24 -9.86 -36.45
CA THR A 4 -15.55 -9.33 -36.06
C THR A 4 -16.66 -10.18 -36.64
N SER A 5 -17.77 -10.33 -35.90
CA SER A 5 -19.07 -10.72 -36.46
C SER A 5 -20.19 -10.01 -35.70
N ALA A 6 -21.16 -9.51 -36.47
CA ALA A 6 -22.28 -8.66 -36.08
C ALA A 6 -23.61 -9.22 -36.65
N ALA A 7 -24.72 -8.58 -36.24
CA ALA A 7 -26.13 -8.67 -36.70
C ALA A 7 -27.01 -9.77 -36.06
N GLY A 8 -28.30 -9.55 -35.72
CA GLY A 8 -29.28 -8.44 -35.95
C GLY A 8 -30.47 -8.54 -34.94
N SER A 9 -31.20 -7.44 -34.64
CA SER A 9 -32.52 -7.00 -35.19
C SER A 9 -33.69 -7.98 -34.90
N SER A 10 -34.93 -7.67 -34.48
CA SER A 10 -35.86 -6.51 -34.42
C SER A 10 -37.14 -6.97 -33.66
N ALA A 11 -37.93 -6.16 -32.93
CA ALA A 11 -39.23 -5.51 -33.29
C ALA A 11 -40.12 -5.52 -32.01
N SER A 12 -40.69 -4.43 -31.47
CA SER A 12 -41.84 -3.56 -31.84
C SER A 12 -43.24 -4.07 -31.45
N ALA A 13 -43.97 -3.26 -30.66
CA ALA A 13 -45.45 -3.04 -30.55
C ALA A 13 -45.78 -2.61 -29.08
N GLU A 14 -46.18 -1.38 -28.73
CA GLU A 14 -47.36 -0.57 -29.12
C GLU A 14 -48.69 -1.13 -28.60
N ASN A 15 -49.30 -0.43 -27.62
CA ASN A 15 -50.76 -0.25 -27.57
C ASN A 15 -51.20 0.85 -26.57
N ASP A 16 -52.07 1.70 -27.10
CA ASP A 16 -52.69 2.89 -26.51
C ASP A 16 -54.06 2.61 -25.84
N GLY A 17 -54.39 3.46 -24.86
CA GLY A 17 -55.74 4.02 -24.63
C GLY A 17 -56.73 3.27 -23.71
N PRO A 18 -57.90 3.87 -23.35
CA PRO A 18 -58.11 5.28 -22.97
C PRO A 18 -59.12 5.50 -21.79
N SER A 19 -59.18 6.75 -21.31
CA SER A 19 -60.33 7.54 -20.80
C SER A 19 -61.31 7.02 -19.72
N SER A 20 -61.62 7.85 -18.70
CA SER A 20 -62.88 8.64 -18.63
C SER A 20 -63.23 9.20 -17.22
N THR A 21 -63.71 10.47 -17.22
CA THR A 21 -64.78 11.13 -16.42
C THR A 21 -64.67 11.22 -14.88
N ILE A 22 -64.58 12.42 -14.27
CA ILE A 22 -65.59 13.50 -14.03
C ILE A 22 -66.72 13.06 -13.06
N GLY A 23 -66.85 13.78 -11.93
CA GLY A 23 -68.01 13.75 -11.05
C GLY A 23 -67.82 14.61 -9.78
N ASP A 24 -68.27 15.86 -9.84
CA ASP A 24 -68.47 16.77 -8.70
C ASP A 24 -69.74 16.39 -7.89
N GLY A 25 -69.75 16.73 -6.59
CA GLY A 25 -70.97 16.75 -5.78
C GLY A 25 -70.72 16.79 -4.26
N PRO A 26 -71.14 17.86 -3.54
CA PRO A 26 -70.99 17.98 -2.08
C PRO A 26 -72.31 17.70 -1.35
N GLU A 27 -72.31 16.90 -0.27
CA GLU A 27 -73.45 16.84 0.66
C GLU A 27 -73.02 16.52 2.11
N THR A 28 -73.26 17.53 2.95
CA THR A 28 -73.75 17.52 4.33
C THR A 28 -73.74 16.25 5.18
N GLY A 29 -73.06 16.37 6.34
CA GLY A 29 -73.60 16.13 7.68
C GLY A 29 -74.37 14.84 7.99
N ASN A 30 -73.79 13.99 8.85
CA ASN A 30 -74.45 13.50 10.06
C ASN A 30 -73.50 12.68 10.94
N GLN A 31 -73.43 13.05 12.23
CA GLN A 31 -72.93 12.18 13.30
C GLN A 31 -73.85 10.97 13.46
N PRO A 32 -73.30 9.83 13.90
CA PRO A 32 -73.93 9.20 15.06
C PRO A 32 -72.92 8.66 16.10
N ALA A 33 -73.29 8.93 17.35
CA ALA A 33 -73.22 8.08 18.54
C ALA A 33 -72.05 7.10 18.73
N ALA A 34 -71.41 7.27 19.89
CA ALA A 34 -70.47 6.33 20.50
C ALA A 34 -71.13 4.96 20.75
N ASN A 35 -70.46 3.91 20.28
CA ASN A 35 -70.81 2.52 20.52
C ASN A 35 -69.73 1.89 21.42
N PRO A 36 -70.01 1.57 22.70
CA PRO A 36 -69.04 0.93 23.58
C PRO A 36 -69.22 -0.58 23.49
N GLY A 37 -68.46 -1.23 22.61
CA GLY A 37 -68.53 -2.69 22.53
C GLY A 37 -67.89 -3.23 21.27
N ASN A 38 -66.56 -3.27 21.25
CA ASN A 38 -65.83 -4.24 20.44
C ASN A 38 -64.45 -4.43 21.07
N ALA A 39 -64.33 -5.47 21.90
CA ALA A 39 -63.04 -6.06 22.25
C ALA A 39 -62.46 -6.66 20.95
N SER A 40 -61.70 -5.85 20.22
CA SER A 40 -60.92 -6.30 19.08
C SER A 40 -59.87 -7.29 19.60
N VAL A 41 -60.07 -8.57 19.31
CA VAL A 41 -59.02 -9.57 19.35
C VAL A 41 -57.90 -9.06 18.43
N ALA A 42 -56.80 -8.61 19.04
CA ALA A 42 -55.62 -8.16 18.32
C ALA A 42 -55.04 -9.37 17.57
N VAL A 43 -55.39 -9.51 16.29
CA VAL A 43 -54.71 -10.40 15.37
C VAL A 43 -53.26 -9.93 15.34
N ALA A 44 -52.36 -10.72 15.91
CA ALA A 44 -50.94 -10.48 15.89
C ALA A 44 -50.47 -10.50 14.42
N GLU A 45 -50.42 -9.32 13.80
CA GLU A 45 -49.77 -9.11 12.51
C GLU A 45 -48.36 -9.68 12.60
N LYS A 46 -48.11 -10.77 11.86
CA LYS A 46 -46.78 -11.34 11.73
C LYS A 46 -45.85 -10.22 11.25
N PRO A 47 -44.80 -9.87 12.02
CA PRO A 47 -43.89 -8.79 11.64
C PRO A 47 -43.33 -9.06 10.25
N THR A 48 -43.68 -8.19 9.31
CA THR A 48 -43.29 -8.28 7.91
C THR A 48 -41.76 -8.23 7.78
N ARG A 49 -41.21 -9.02 6.84
CA ARG A 49 -39.76 -9.16 6.54
C ARG A 49 -39.01 -7.82 6.44
N GLN A 50 -39.72 -6.76 6.06
CA GLN A 50 -39.24 -5.38 5.94
C GLN A 50 -38.91 -4.73 7.30
N ARG A 51 -39.68 -5.02 8.37
CA ARG A 51 -39.38 -4.53 9.73
C ARG A 51 -38.10 -5.17 10.27
N TYR A 52 -37.91 -6.47 10.06
CA TYR A 52 -36.67 -7.16 10.48
C TYR A 52 -35.43 -6.64 9.75
N ALA A 53 -35.50 -6.40 8.45
CA ALA A 53 -34.39 -5.80 7.68
C ALA A 53 -34.03 -4.41 8.20
N SER A 54 -35.04 -3.58 8.52
CA SER A 54 -34.81 -2.22 9.06
C SER A 54 -34.20 -2.22 10.47
N LEU A 55 -34.59 -3.19 11.31
CA LEU A 55 -34.05 -3.35 12.66
C LEU A 55 -32.62 -3.89 12.63
N ALA A 56 -32.34 -4.87 11.75
CA ALA A 56 -30.99 -5.39 11.53
C ALA A 56 -30.04 -4.30 11.01
N PHE A 57 -30.49 -3.48 10.05
CA PHE A 57 -29.69 -2.37 9.52
C PHE A 57 -29.44 -1.29 10.59
N ARG A 58 -30.44 -0.94 11.40
CA ARG A 58 -30.28 -0.02 12.52
C ARG A 58 -29.31 -0.57 13.58
N TRP A 59 -29.46 -1.83 13.96
CA TRP A 59 -28.59 -2.50 14.92
C TRP A 59 -27.14 -2.58 14.43
N PHE A 60 -26.93 -2.95 13.16
CA PHE A 60 -25.62 -2.98 12.52
C PHE A 60 -25.01 -1.56 12.49
N GLY A 61 -25.80 -0.56 12.07
CA GLY A 61 -25.40 0.83 12.06
C GLY A 61 -25.05 1.40 13.44
N THR A 62 -25.73 0.97 14.51
CA THR A 62 -25.41 1.43 15.88
C THR A 62 -24.22 0.71 16.49
N THR A 63 -23.98 -0.54 16.11
CA THR A 63 -22.93 -1.40 16.69
C THR A 63 -21.58 -1.16 16.01
N PHE A 64 -21.58 -1.02 14.68
CA PHE A 64 -20.38 -0.77 13.88
C PHE A 64 -20.13 0.71 13.58
N SER A 65 -20.98 1.62 14.07
CA SER A 65 -20.66 3.05 14.03
C SER A 65 -19.50 3.37 14.98
N PRO A 66 -18.62 4.32 14.61
CA PRO A 66 -17.57 4.81 15.51
C PRO A 66 -18.13 5.36 16.84
N GLY A 67 -19.44 5.63 16.94
CA GLY A 67 -20.09 6.09 18.17
C GLY A 67 -19.92 7.59 18.41
N SER A 68 -20.39 8.07 19.56
CA SER A 68 -20.17 9.47 19.96
C SER A 68 -18.68 9.76 20.14
N PRO A 69 -18.21 11.00 19.91
CA PRO A 69 -16.80 11.36 20.04
C PRO A 69 -16.32 11.07 21.46
N VAL A 70 -15.64 9.94 21.64
CA VAL A 70 -15.15 9.51 22.94
C VAL A 70 -14.01 10.45 23.35
N ARG A 71 -14.24 11.27 24.38
CA ARG A 71 -13.23 12.17 24.95
C ARG A 71 -12.11 11.44 25.71
N ARG A 72 -12.31 10.16 26.07
CA ARG A 72 -11.40 9.37 26.91
C ARG A 72 -10.78 8.20 26.13
N ILE A 73 -9.47 8.04 26.22
CA ILE A 73 -8.76 6.88 25.67
C ILE A 73 -9.25 5.64 26.44
N GLN A 74 -9.99 4.75 25.78
CA GLN A 74 -10.34 3.44 26.35
C GLN A 74 -9.19 2.46 26.10
N HIS A 75 -8.76 1.79 27.15
CA HIS A 75 -7.69 0.80 27.10
C HIS A 75 -8.26 -0.57 26.69
N HIS A 76 -8.32 -0.82 25.38
CA HIS A 76 -8.67 -2.12 24.80
C HIS A 76 -7.43 -2.99 24.56
N GLY A 77 -6.51 -3.04 25.53
CA GLY A 77 -5.20 -3.67 25.37
C GLY A 77 -5.28 -5.16 25.05
N LEU A 78 -6.11 -5.90 25.78
CA LEU A 78 -6.33 -7.33 25.55
C LEU A 78 -6.93 -7.60 24.17
N ALA A 79 -7.99 -6.88 23.79
CA ALA A 79 -8.64 -7.06 22.50
C ALA A 79 -7.70 -6.72 21.32
N ALA A 80 -6.84 -5.71 21.49
CA ALA A 80 -5.81 -5.37 20.51
C ALA A 80 -4.75 -6.48 20.39
N ALA A 81 -4.27 -7.04 21.51
CA ALA A 81 -3.33 -8.14 21.50
C ALA A 81 -3.92 -9.39 20.82
N VAL A 82 -5.16 -9.76 21.16
CA VAL A 82 -5.88 -10.87 20.54
C VAL A 82 -6.05 -10.64 19.04
N ALA A 83 -6.46 -9.44 18.62
CA ALA A 83 -6.60 -9.11 17.19
C ALA A 83 -5.25 -9.22 16.45
N GLY A 84 -4.16 -8.75 17.06
CA GLY A 84 -2.81 -8.86 16.50
C GLY A 84 -2.35 -10.32 16.35
N ILE A 85 -2.53 -11.14 17.40
CA ILE A 85 -2.20 -12.58 17.37
C ILE A 85 -3.02 -13.28 16.28
N MET A 86 -4.33 -13.07 16.25
CA MET A 86 -5.21 -13.67 15.25
C MET A 86 -4.79 -13.30 13.82
N ALA A 87 -4.41 -12.04 13.58
CA ALA A 87 -3.97 -11.61 12.26
C ALA A 87 -2.63 -12.23 11.85
N ALA A 88 -1.67 -12.32 12.78
CA ALA A 88 -0.41 -13.03 12.56
C ALA A 88 -0.67 -14.51 12.23
N THR A 89 -1.55 -15.17 12.98
CA THR A 89 -1.96 -16.56 12.72
C THR A 89 -2.62 -16.72 11.36
N VAL A 90 -3.54 -15.83 10.96
CA VAL A 90 -4.18 -15.87 9.63
C VAL A 90 -3.15 -15.77 8.51
N VAL A 91 -2.19 -14.84 8.62
CA VAL A 91 -1.10 -14.69 7.64
C VAL A 91 -0.22 -15.95 7.61
N LEU A 92 0.14 -16.53 8.75
CA LEU A 92 0.97 -17.74 8.79
C LEU A 92 0.26 -18.97 8.25
N VAL A 93 -1.00 -19.19 8.63
CA VAL A 93 -1.81 -20.30 8.12
C VAL A 93 -1.90 -20.20 6.59
N ARG A 94 -2.11 -18.99 6.06
CA ARG A 94 -2.10 -18.77 4.62
C ARG A 94 -0.76 -19.16 3.99
N LEU A 95 0.35 -18.67 4.56
CA LEU A 95 1.67 -18.79 3.93
C LEU A 95 2.29 -20.18 4.07
N LEU A 96 1.95 -20.94 5.12
CA LEU A 96 2.63 -22.19 5.44
C LEU A 96 1.76 -23.44 5.22
N LEU A 97 0.43 -23.32 5.18
CA LEU A 97 -0.48 -24.46 5.04
C LEU A 97 -1.33 -24.36 3.75
N PRO A 98 -1.58 -25.48 3.03
CA PRO A 98 -1.00 -26.82 3.23
C PRO A 98 0.44 -26.93 2.73
N SER A 99 0.87 -26.01 1.87
CA SER A 99 2.23 -25.90 1.37
C SER A 99 2.72 -24.46 1.54
N THR A 100 4.04 -24.30 1.55
CA THR A 100 4.67 -22.99 1.66
C THR A 100 4.45 -22.18 0.39
N VAL A 101 4.03 -20.94 0.56
CA VAL A 101 3.79 -19.99 -0.52
C VAL A 101 4.63 -18.75 -0.32
N GLY A 102 5.43 -18.43 -1.34
CA GLY A 102 6.28 -17.26 -1.40
C GLY A 102 6.26 -16.63 -2.78
N VAL A 103 7.33 -15.93 -3.14
CA VAL A 103 7.66 -15.44 -4.48
C VAL A 103 9.04 -15.97 -4.88
N ALA A 104 9.12 -16.53 -6.08
CA ALA A 104 10.35 -17.04 -6.68
C ALA A 104 11.41 -15.94 -6.80
N ASP A 105 12.69 -16.32 -6.72
CA ASP A 105 13.81 -15.38 -6.66
C ASP A 105 14.36 -15.10 -8.06
N ARG A 106 14.37 -13.82 -8.45
CA ARG A 106 14.93 -13.36 -9.73
C ARG A 106 16.39 -12.89 -9.61
N GLY A 107 16.97 -12.94 -8.41
CA GLY A 107 18.35 -12.59 -8.12
C GLY A 107 18.49 -11.58 -6.99
N ASP A 108 17.46 -10.78 -6.72
CA ASP A 108 17.50 -9.80 -5.62
C ASP A 108 17.68 -10.48 -4.26
N GLY A 109 16.97 -11.61 -4.06
CA GLY A 109 17.03 -12.36 -2.81
C GLY A 109 18.38 -13.05 -2.62
N PHE A 110 18.90 -13.63 -3.68
CA PHE A 110 20.23 -14.21 -3.73
C PHE A 110 21.32 -13.21 -3.34
N MET A 111 21.29 -12.00 -3.91
CA MET A 111 22.23 -10.93 -3.51
C MET A 111 22.07 -10.54 -2.04
N MET A 112 20.82 -10.47 -1.55
CA MET A 112 20.53 -10.15 -0.16
C MET A 112 21.01 -11.22 0.82
N MET A 113 20.81 -12.50 0.51
CA MET A 113 21.20 -13.63 1.36
C MET A 113 22.72 -13.83 1.37
N CYS A 114 23.37 -13.67 0.23
CA CYS A 114 24.83 -13.69 0.11
C CYS A 114 25.52 -12.77 1.12
N ARG A 115 24.90 -11.62 1.39
CA ARG A 115 25.40 -10.63 2.33
C ARG A 115 25.26 -11.04 3.81
N LEU A 116 24.40 -12.00 4.10
CA LEU A 116 24.31 -12.67 5.41
C LEU A 116 25.25 -13.88 5.52
N GLY A 117 26.11 -14.11 4.52
CA GLY A 117 26.96 -15.28 4.45
C GLY A 117 26.19 -16.56 4.11
N LEU A 118 25.05 -16.42 3.43
CA LEU A 118 24.13 -17.52 3.12
C LEU A 118 24.04 -17.74 1.61
N SER A 119 24.12 -19.00 1.20
CA SER A 119 23.87 -19.43 -0.18
C SER A 119 22.70 -20.41 -0.19
N ASN A 120 21.99 -20.48 -1.31
CA ASN A 120 20.96 -21.51 -1.45
C ASN A 120 21.63 -22.89 -1.48
N VAL A 121 20.93 -23.92 -0.99
CA VAL A 121 21.41 -25.32 -1.09
C VAL A 121 21.52 -25.76 -2.55
N ARG A 122 20.72 -25.16 -3.44
CA ARG A 122 20.78 -25.40 -4.87
C ARG A 122 21.69 -24.39 -5.57
N PRO A 123 22.47 -24.81 -6.59
CA PRO A 123 23.22 -23.89 -7.44
C PRO A 123 22.30 -22.86 -8.09
N TRP A 124 22.72 -21.60 -8.13
CA TRP A 124 21.93 -20.52 -8.70
C TRP A 124 21.67 -20.73 -10.20
N SER A 125 20.39 -20.70 -10.59
CA SER A 125 19.94 -20.74 -11.98
C SER A 125 18.74 -19.80 -12.13
N TYR A 126 18.87 -18.78 -12.99
CA TYR A 126 17.81 -17.78 -13.18
C TYR A 126 16.48 -18.42 -13.59
N GLN A 127 16.52 -19.42 -14.48
CA GLN A 127 15.31 -20.10 -14.96
C GLN A 127 14.64 -20.91 -13.84
N GLU A 128 15.40 -21.69 -13.07
CA GLU A 128 14.81 -22.53 -12.02
C GLU A 128 14.31 -21.69 -10.83
N PHE A 129 15.09 -20.68 -10.44
CA PHE A 129 14.76 -19.84 -9.28
C PHE A 129 13.61 -18.87 -9.54
N THR A 130 13.21 -18.65 -10.79
CA THR A 130 12.00 -17.89 -11.16
C THR A 130 10.75 -18.77 -11.28
N GLN A 131 10.91 -20.09 -11.51
CA GLN A 131 9.81 -21.03 -11.61
C GLN A 131 9.22 -21.43 -10.24
N PHE A 132 10.07 -21.59 -9.22
CA PHE A 132 9.69 -22.08 -7.89
C PHE A 132 10.41 -21.33 -6.76
N ILE A 133 9.89 -21.46 -5.54
CA ILE A 133 10.56 -20.95 -4.33
C ILE A 133 11.47 -22.03 -3.72
N PHE A 134 12.67 -21.61 -3.30
CA PHE A 134 13.65 -22.46 -2.60
C PHE A 134 13.95 -21.89 -1.21
N PRO A 135 13.31 -22.41 -0.16
CA PRO A 135 13.33 -21.76 1.14
C PRO A 135 14.60 -21.99 1.96
N GLN A 136 15.44 -22.97 1.61
CA GLN A 136 16.59 -23.37 2.41
C GLN A 136 17.89 -22.68 1.96
N TRP A 137 18.53 -21.99 2.90
CA TRP A 137 19.79 -21.28 2.71
C TRP A 137 20.77 -21.70 3.78
N VAL A 138 21.98 -22.09 3.38
CA VAL A 138 23.03 -22.59 4.26
C VAL A 138 24.20 -21.61 4.30
N PRO A 139 24.97 -21.58 5.40
CA PRO A 139 26.19 -20.77 5.45
C PRO A 139 27.18 -21.20 4.37
N HIS A 140 27.76 -20.24 3.63
CA HIS A 140 28.87 -20.50 2.70
C HIS A 140 30.20 -20.08 3.33
N SER A 141 31.32 -20.63 2.83
CA SER A 141 32.63 -20.45 3.47
C SER A 141 33.37 -19.19 2.99
N TRP A 142 33.19 -18.78 1.73
CA TRP A 142 33.73 -17.52 1.19
C TRP A 142 32.87 -16.99 0.03
N VAL A 143 32.94 -15.68 -0.25
CA VAL A 143 32.00 -14.99 -1.16
C VAL A 143 32.04 -15.58 -2.57
N GLY A 144 33.19 -15.88 -3.18
CA GLY A 144 33.24 -16.41 -4.54
C GLY A 144 32.91 -17.90 -4.72
N GLU A 145 32.55 -18.60 -3.63
CA GLU A 145 32.08 -20.01 -3.69
C GLU A 145 30.69 -20.09 -4.32
N ALA A 146 29.79 -19.23 -3.83
CA ALA A 146 28.38 -19.26 -4.16
C ALA A 146 27.78 -17.87 -4.35
N CYS A 147 28.56 -16.80 -4.17
CA CYS A 147 28.14 -15.42 -4.34
C CYS A 147 29.06 -14.71 -5.36
N PRO A 148 28.58 -13.64 -6.03
CA PRO A 148 29.43 -12.91 -6.98
C PRO A 148 30.57 -12.19 -6.25
N ALA A 149 31.81 -12.38 -6.73
CA ALA A 149 33.02 -11.84 -6.09
C ALA A 149 33.14 -10.30 -6.12
N ASN A 150 32.34 -9.59 -6.92
CA ASN A 150 32.51 -8.17 -7.26
C ASN A 150 31.28 -7.28 -7.02
N SER A 151 30.42 -7.59 -6.04
CA SER A 151 29.31 -6.69 -5.69
C SER A 151 29.73 -5.64 -4.65
N ASP A 152 30.08 -4.44 -5.11
CA ASP A 152 30.29 -3.26 -4.25
C ASP A 152 29.08 -2.95 -3.33
N SER A 153 27.90 -3.52 -3.65
CA SER A 153 26.65 -3.46 -2.89
C SER A 153 26.58 -4.37 -1.64
N LEU A 154 27.60 -5.20 -1.37
CA LEU A 154 27.64 -6.14 -0.23
C LEU A 154 27.73 -5.47 1.16
N TYR A 155 27.91 -4.14 1.26
CA TYR A 155 28.28 -3.49 2.53
C TYR A 155 27.16 -2.70 3.25
N TRP A 156 25.94 -2.54 2.72
CA TRP A 156 24.87 -1.72 3.37
C TRP A 156 23.74 -2.43 4.17
N PHE A 157 23.72 -2.36 5.50
CA PHE A 157 22.71 -3.09 6.30
C PHE A 157 21.35 -2.39 6.21
N SER A 158 20.30 -3.13 5.83
CA SER A 158 18.95 -2.58 5.63
C SER A 158 17.87 -3.35 6.40
N SER A 159 16.68 -2.75 6.54
CA SER A 159 15.56 -3.37 7.25
C SER A 159 15.16 -4.79 6.77
N PRO A 160 15.26 -5.17 5.48
CA PRO A 160 15.07 -6.56 5.05
C PRO A 160 16.12 -7.52 5.65
N HIS A 161 17.38 -7.08 5.78
CA HIS A 161 18.43 -7.89 6.39
C HIS A 161 18.15 -8.15 7.87
N LEU A 162 17.54 -7.18 8.58
CA LEU A 162 17.12 -7.40 9.96
C LEU A 162 16.06 -8.49 10.07
N LEU A 163 15.07 -8.53 9.15
CA LEU A 163 14.07 -9.60 9.13
C LEU A 163 14.70 -10.97 8.84
N ALA A 164 15.60 -11.02 7.85
CA ALA A 164 16.30 -12.25 7.48
C ALA A 164 17.24 -12.75 8.59
N TRP A 165 17.99 -11.85 9.24
CA TRP A 165 18.84 -12.18 10.38
C TRP A 165 18.03 -12.72 11.57
N LEU A 166 16.90 -12.10 11.91
CA LEU A 166 15.99 -12.64 12.92
C LEU A 166 15.43 -14.01 12.51
N GLY A 167 15.13 -14.20 11.22
CA GLY A 167 14.74 -15.50 10.67
C GLY A 167 15.84 -16.55 10.82
N GLN A 168 17.10 -16.18 10.63
CA GLN A 168 18.25 -17.09 10.75
C GLN A 168 18.42 -17.55 12.20
N LEU A 169 18.24 -16.65 13.16
CA LEU A 169 18.24 -17.01 14.59
C LEU A 169 17.07 -17.94 14.97
N LEU A 170 15.93 -17.80 14.30
CA LEU A 170 14.72 -18.56 14.60
C LEU A 170 14.68 -19.94 13.91
N THR A 171 15.34 -20.09 12.77
CA THR A 171 15.41 -21.32 11.97
C THR A 171 15.82 -22.56 12.79
N PRO A 172 16.93 -22.56 13.56
CA PRO A 172 17.32 -23.72 14.35
C PRO A 172 16.35 -23.99 15.50
N VAL A 173 15.76 -22.93 16.09
CA VAL A 173 14.75 -23.04 17.16
C VAL A 173 13.48 -23.73 16.68
N LEU A 174 13.13 -23.57 15.40
CA LEU A 174 11.98 -24.21 14.76
C LEU A 174 12.29 -25.61 14.21
N GLY A 175 13.53 -26.09 14.34
CA GLY A 175 13.95 -27.41 13.87
C GLY A 175 14.12 -27.51 12.35
N TRP A 176 14.37 -26.38 11.67
CA TRP A 176 14.56 -26.34 10.21
C TRP A 176 16.04 -26.46 9.76
N GLY A 177 16.93 -26.82 10.68
CA GLY A 177 18.35 -27.05 10.42
C GLY A 177 19.23 -25.82 10.64
N ASP A 178 20.47 -25.92 10.18
CA ASP A 178 21.46 -24.84 10.25
C ASP A 178 21.29 -23.86 9.07
N GLY A 179 21.57 -22.58 9.32
CA GLY A 179 21.39 -21.51 8.33
C GLY A 179 20.05 -20.80 8.47
N LEU A 180 19.38 -20.56 7.34
CA LEU A 180 18.13 -19.81 7.25
C LEU A 180 17.13 -20.58 6.40
N ASP A 181 15.99 -20.91 6.99
CA ASP A 181 14.80 -21.27 6.25
C ASP A 181 13.92 -20.02 6.13
N THR A 182 13.62 -19.61 4.90
CA THR A 182 12.87 -18.38 4.64
C THR A 182 11.43 -18.42 5.19
N ARG A 183 10.89 -19.59 5.53
CA ARG A 183 9.65 -19.73 6.31
C ARG A 183 9.77 -19.05 7.69
N ALA A 184 10.98 -18.96 8.25
CA ALA A 184 11.23 -18.24 9.50
C ALA A 184 11.08 -16.73 9.32
N ILE A 185 11.42 -16.20 8.14
CA ILE A 185 11.16 -14.79 7.79
C ILE A 185 9.65 -14.52 7.81
N ALA A 186 8.83 -15.47 7.36
CA ALA A 186 7.38 -15.32 7.42
C ALA A 186 6.86 -15.29 8.85
N VAL A 187 7.42 -16.10 9.76
CA VAL A 187 7.11 -16.06 11.20
C VAL A 187 7.44 -14.69 11.80
N VAL A 188 8.64 -14.18 11.54
CA VAL A 188 9.07 -12.85 12.02
C VAL A 188 8.18 -11.75 11.44
N SER A 189 7.94 -11.77 10.13
CA SER A 189 7.13 -10.77 9.42
C SER A 189 5.68 -10.76 9.89
N ALA A 190 5.07 -11.93 10.09
CA ALA A 190 3.73 -12.06 10.63
C ALA A 190 3.64 -11.57 12.08
N ALA A 191 4.65 -11.84 12.91
CA ALA A 191 4.72 -11.33 14.28
C ALA A 191 4.81 -9.80 14.32
N VAL A 192 5.69 -9.21 13.49
CA VAL A 192 5.80 -7.75 13.33
C VAL A 192 4.47 -7.16 12.86
N PHE A 193 3.83 -7.76 11.86
CA PHE A 193 2.50 -7.34 11.40
C PHE A 193 1.46 -7.39 12.53
N GLY A 194 1.39 -8.49 13.29
CA GLY A 194 0.48 -8.63 14.42
C GLY A 194 0.68 -7.56 15.50
N LEU A 195 1.93 -7.22 15.82
CA LEU A 195 2.27 -6.14 16.74
C LEU A 195 1.81 -4.77 16.20
N LEU A 196 2.07 -4.48 14.93
CA LEU A 196 1.63 -3.25 14.28
C LEU A 196 0.10 -3.15 14.24
N LEU A 197 -0.59 -4.25 13.98
CA LEU A 197 -2.05 -4.31 13.96
C LEU A 197 -2.65 -4.12 15.35
N ALA A 198 -2.05 -4.70 16.40
CA ALA A 198 -2.43 -4.42 17.78
C ALA A 198 -2.26 -2.92 18.09
N GLY A 199 -1.14 -2.33 17.65
CA GLY A 199 -0.92 -0.89 17.71
C GLY A 199 -2.02 -0.10 16.99
N PHE A 200 -2.38 -0.52 15.77
CA PHE A 200 -3.48 0.07 15.00
C PHE A 200 -4.80 0.03 15.77
N VAL A 201 -5.20 -1.12 16.33
CA VAL A 201 -6.45 -1.26 17.10
C VAL A 201 -6.46 -0.35 18.33
N VAL A 202 -5.31 -0.16 18.98
CA VAL A 202 -5.15 0.77 20.10
C VAL A 202 -5.27 2.23 19.64
N ALA A 203 -4.75 2.56 18.45
CA ALA A 203 -4.74 3.91 17.89
C ALA A 203 -6.02 4.30 17.14
N CYS A 204 -6.78 3.33 16.64
CA CYS A 204 -7.95 3.53 15.80
C CYS A 204 -9.10 4.22 16.57
N PRO A 205 -9.82 5.18 15.96
CA PRO A 205 -11.01 5.78 16.59
C PRO A 205 -12.16 4.77 16.71
N GLY A 206 -13.11 5.10 17.60
CA GLY A 206 -14.40 4.42 17.70
C GLY A 206 -14.48 3.24 18.69
N ARG A 207 -15.65 2.59 18.71
CA ARG A 207 -15.97 1.43 19.55
C ARG A 207 -15.21 0.17 19.11
N LEU A 208 -15.09 -0.82 20.00
CA LEU A 208 -14.35 -2.06 19.72
C LEU A 208 -14.80 -2.78 18.43
N PRO A 209 -16.10 -2.97 18.13
CA PRO A 209 -16.51 -3.65 16.89
C PRO A 209 -16.03 -2.92 15.62
N PHE A 210 -16.09 -1.59 15.61
CA PHE A 210 -15.58 -0.78 14.50
C PHE A 210 -14.06 -0.94 14.33
N ARG A 211 -13.30 -0.95 15.44
CA ARG A 211 -11.85 -1.17 15.42
C ARG A 211 -11.49 -2.56 14.91
N LEU A 212 -12.22 -3.59 15.33
CA LEU A 212 -12.01 -4.97 14.88
C LEU A 212 -12.37 -5.13 13.40
N LEU A 213 -13.45 -4.49 12.93
CA LEU A 213 -13.80 -4.48 11.51
C LEU A 213 -12.72 -3.78 10.68
N ALA A 214 -12.23 -2.63 11.15
CA ALA A 214 -11.11 -1.94 10.52
C ALA A 214 -9.84 -2.81 10.48
N ALA A 215 -9.50 -3.47 11.60
CA ALA A 215 -8.35 -4.37 11.68
C ALA A 215 -8.50 -5.59 10.75
N ALA A 216 -9.70 -6.14 10.62
CA ALA A 216 -10.00 -7.19 9.66
C ALA A 216 -9.79 -6.71 8.22
N GLY A 217 -10.22 -5.48 7.89
CA GLY A 217 -9.97 -4.87 6.58
C GLY A 217 -8.47 -4.65 6.29
N MET A 218 -7.70 -4.17 7.28
CA MET A 218 -6.24 -4.05 7.15
C MET A 218 -5.56 -5.41 6.99
N THR A 219 -6.02 -6.43 7.74
CA THR A 219 -5.55 -7.81 7.61
C THR A 219 -5.88 -8.37 6.24
N ALA A 220 -7.05 -8.11 5.69
CA ALA A 220 -7.41 -8.53 4.33
C ALA A 220 -6.48 -7.93 3.27
N VAL A 221 -6.03 -6.68 3.45
CA VAL A 221 -5.03 -6.05 2.57
C VAL A 221 -3.68 -6.73 2.73
N VAL A 222 -3.09 -6.77 3.93
CA VAL A 222 -1.74 -7.33 4.12
C VAL A 222 -1.70 -8.82 3.78
N SER A 223 -2.77 -9.54 4.12
CA SER A 223 -2.82 -10.97 3.86
C SER A 223 -2.92 -11.28 2.38
N ASP A 224 -3.36 -10.39 1.48
CA ASP A 224 -3.63 -10.64 0.05
C ASP A 224 -2.46 -11.28 -0.73
N SER A 225 -2.78 -12.00 -1.82
CA SER A 225 -1.82 -12.74 -2.66
C SER A 225 -0.72 -11.90 -3.26
N SER A 226 -0.94 -10.59 -3.46
CA SER A 226 0.09 -9.72 -4.01
C SER A 226 1.09 -9.21 -2.96
N PHE A 227 0.80 -9.38 -1.66
CA PHE A 227 1.64 -8.82 -0.60
C PHE A 227 2.17 -9.87 0.36
N ALA A 228 1.32 -10.75 0.90
CA ALA A 228 1.74 -11.69 1.94
C ALA A 228 2.79 -12.69 1.46
N VAL A 229 2.75 -13.07 0.18
CA VAL A 229 3.72 -13.99 -0.44
C VAL A 229 5.16 -13.51 -0.30
N PHE A 230 5.39 -12.19 -0.23
CA PHE A 230 6.72 -11.63 -0.01
C PHE A 230 7.26 -11.88 1.39
N PHE A 231 6.44 -12.23 2.37
CA PHE A 231 6.89 -12.47 3.75
C PHE A 231 7.68 -13.78 3.88
N VAL A 232 7.45 -14.75 3.00
CA VAL A 232 8.27 -15.97 2.92
C VAL A 232 9.53 -15.71 2.10
N SER A 233 9.55 -14.74 1.20
CA SER A 233 10.69 -14.60 0.28
C SER A 233 11.76 -13.64 0.79
N PRO A 234 13.03 -13.85 0.42
CA PRO A 234 14.15 -12.98 0.77
C PRO A 234 14.15 -11.66 -0.03
N TYR A 235 13.00 -10.99 -0.12
CA TYR A 235 12.81 -9.76 -0.88
C TYR A 235 12.66 -8.53 0.04
N PRO A 236 13.09 -7.33 -0.37
CA PRO A 236 12.91 -6.11 0.41
C PRO A 236 11.44 -5.73 0.64
N GLN A 237 10.53 -6.21 -0.20
CA GLN A 237 9.09 -5.93 -0.19
C GLN A 237 8.43 -6.22 1.16
N ALA A 238 8.84 -7.29 1.86
CA ALA A 238 8.28 -7.60 3.18
C ALA A 238 8.53 -6.46 4.16
N ALA A 239 9.77 -5.96 4.24
CA ALA A 239 10.13 -4.83 5.07
C ALA A 239 9.47 -3.54 4.60
N LEU A 240 9.29 -3.35 3.29
CA LEU A 240 8.58 -2.21 2.72
C LEU A 240 7.13 -2.15 3.20
N PHE A 241 6.36 -3.23 3.07
CA PHE A 241 4.94 -3.25 3.47
C PHE A 241 4.78 -3.06 4.98
N LEU A 242 5.60 -3.75 5.78
CA LEU A 242 5.60 -3.61 7.23
C LEU A 242 6.02 -2.20 7.66
N GLY A 243 7.02 -1.62 7.00
CA GLY A 243 7.48 -0.26 7.23
C GLY A 243 6.40 0.78 6.92
N LEU A 244 5.73 0.68 5.76
CA LEU A 244 4.65 1.57 5.36
C LEU A 244 3.44 1.46 6.30
N PHE A 245 3.07 0.24 6.70
CA PHE A 245 2.01 0.03 7.68
C PHE A 245 2.41 0.55 9.06
N GLY A 246 3.65 0.33 9.49
CA GLY A 246 4.20 0.86 10.74
C GLY A 246 4.26 2.39 10.76
N LEU A 247 4.54 3.02 9.63
CA LEU A 247 4.52 4.46 9.45
C LEU A 247 3.10 5.01 9.57
N PHE A 248 2.13 4.35 8.93
CA PHE A 248 0.70 4.66 9.08
C PHE A 248 0.25 4.60 10.55
N VAL A 249 0.60 3.53 11.26
CA VAL A 249 0.28 3.35 12.69
C VAL A 249 0.99 4.40 13.55
N SER A 250 2.26 4.69 13.29
CA SER A 250 3.03 5.67 14.05
C SER A 250 2.50 7.10 13.90
N LEU A 251 2.08 7.49 12.68
CA LEU A 251 1.42 8.78 12.43
C LEU A 251 0.07 8.87 13.16
N LEU A 252 -0.72 7.78 13.20
CA LEU A 252 -1.92 7.72 14.02
C LEU A 252 -1.63 7.91 15.51
N PHE A 253 -0.62 7.21 16.05
CA PHE A 253 -0.18 7.36 17.43
C PHE A 253 0.33 8.76 17.75
N LEU A 254 1.03 9.39 16.80
CA LEU A 254 1.50 10.74 16.93
C LEU A 254 0.33 11.72 16.98
N TRP A 255 -0.61 11.68 16.05
CA TRP A 255 -1.68 12.69 15.97
C TRP A 255 -2.88 12.47 16.88
N ARG A 256 -3.06 11.28 17.46
CA ARG A 256 -4.17 11.04 18.40
C ARG A 256 -4.05 11.83 19.71
N ARG A 257 -2.88 12.42 19.99
CA ARG A 257 -2.60 13.25 21.18
C ARG A 257 -2.35 14.70 20.77
N ASP A 258 -2.84 15.64 21.58
CA ASP A 258 -2.59 17.08 21.38
C ASP A 258 -1.12 17.46 21.61
N THR A 259 -0.44 16.73 22.50
CA THR A 259 0.96 16.95 22.85
C THR A 259 1.91 16.20 21.91
N VAL A 260 3.12 16.72 21.75
CA VAL A 260 4.18 15.97 21.06
C VAL A 260 4.72 14.96 22.04
N THR A 261 4.68 13.69 21.66
CA THR A 261 5.22 12.61 22.49
C THR A 261 6.45 12.05 21.81
N ILE A 262 7.57 12.01 22.54
CA ILE A 262 8.84 11.45 22.06
C ILE A 262 8.62 10.04 21.47
N PRO A 263 7.86 9.11 22.10
CA PRO A 263 7.59 7.80 21.50
C PRO A 263 6.90 7.86 20.13
N GLY A 264 6.01 8.83 19.90
CA GLY A 264 5.34 9.00 18.61
C GLY A 264 6.28 9.54 17.53
N LEU A 265 7.19 10.46 17.89
CA LEU A 265 8.22 10.95 16.97
C LEU A 265 9.24 9.87 16.64
N VAL A 266 9.72 9.14 17.65
CA VAL A 266 10.63 8.02 17.47
C VAL A 266 9.98 6.93 16.62
N GLY A 267 8.71 6.60 16.86
CA GLY A 267 7.97 5.63 16.04
C GLY A 267 7.91 6.03 14.57
N VAL A 268 7.59 7.30 14.27
CA VAL A 268 7.61 7.82 12.89
C VAL A 268 9.01 7.79 12.30
N ALA A 269 10.03 8.18 13.05
CA ALA A 269 11.41 8.19 12.58
C ALA A 269 11.90 6.78 12.24
N VAL A 270 11.71 5.82 13.14
CA VAL A 270 12.09 4.41 12.95
C VAL A 270 11.34 3.81 11.77
N ALA A 271 10.00 3.97 11.71
CA ALA A 271 9.22 3.41 10.62
C ALA A 271 9.61 4.00 9.25
N ALA A 272 9.84 5.31 9.17
CA ALA A 272 10.28 5.96 7.93
C ALA A 272 11.69 5.52 7.51
N LEU A 273 12.63 5.40 8.45
CA LEU A 273 13.97 4.87 8.16
C LEU A 273 13.88 3.42 7.68
N CYS A 274 13.06 2.58 8.31
CA CYS A 274 12.83 1.21 7.84
C CYS A 274 12.28 1.18 6.41
N VAL A 275 11.41 2.11 6.02
CA VAL A 275 10.90 2.24 4.64
C VAL A 275 12.04 2.64 3.69
N PHE A 276 12.80 3.69 4.01
CA PHE A 276 13.91 4.17 3.17
C PHE A 276 14.99 3.12 2.97
N THR A 277 15.30 2.34 4.00
CA THR A 277 16.29 1.27 3.88
C THR A 277 15.74 0.04 3.18
N ALA A 278 14.42 -0.19 3.20
CA ALA A 278 13.82 -1.32 2.49
C ALA A 278 13.94 -1.15 0.98
N ASP A 279 13.54 0.02 0.48
CA ASP A 279 13.70 0.39 -0.92
C ASP A 279 14.11 1.87 -1.01
N PRO A 280 15.31 2.20 -1.51
CA PRO A 280 15.78 3.59 -1.65
C PRO A 280 14.84 4.49 -2.45
N GLN A 281 14.04 3.94 -3.37
CA GLN A 281 13.04 4.70 -4.14
C GLN A 281 11.95 5.30 -3.26
N THR A 282 11.76 4.75 -2.06
CA THR A 282 10.74 5.21 -1.15
C THR A 282 11.08 6.52 -0.46
N VAL A 283 12.32 7.01 -0.60
CA VAL A 283 12.73 8.35 -0.14
C VAL A 283 11.82 9.45 -0.72
N ALA A 284 11.16 9.19 -1.87
CA ALA A 284 10.15 10.08 -2.44
C ALA A 284 9.00 10.46 -1.49
N ILE A 285 8.73 9.71 -0.40
CA ILE A 285 7.70 10.09 0.60
C ILE A 285 8.17 11.17 1.58
N LEU A 286 9.47 11.51 1.61
CA LEU A 286 10.03 12.47 2.56
C LEU A 286 9.31 13.83 2.56
N PRO A 287 8.92 14.44 1.42
CA PRO A 287 8.12 15.67 1.42
C PRO A 287 6.76 15.51 2.09
N ALA A 288 6.07 14.37 1.88
CA ALA A 288 4.80 14.08 2.55
C ALA A 288 5.00 13.93 4.07
N LEU A 289 6.11 13.34 4.51
CA LEU A 289 6.45 13.23 5.93
C LEU A 289 6.83 14.57 6.56
N ALA A 290 7.58 15.42 5.85
CA ALA A 290 7.88 16.77 6.29
C ALA A 290 6.58 17.57 6.46
N LEU A 291 5.67 17.48 5.49
CA LEU A 291 4.33 18.06 5.59
C LEU A 291 3.57 17.49 6.79
N ALA A 292 3.59 16.17 7.00
CA ALA A 292 2.93 15.52 8.14
C ALA A 292 3.41 16.06 9.50
N LEU A 293 4.73 16.16 9.67
CA LEU A 293 5.34 16.61 10.92
C LEU A 293 5.08 18.10 11.19
N TRP A 294 5.00 18.92 10.13
CA TRP A 294 4.64 20.34 10.23
C TRP A 294 3.13 20.58 10.34
N TRP A 295 2.29 19.71 9.79
CA TRP A 295 0.83 19.83 9.78
C TRP A 295 0.20 19.42 11.12
N ARG A 296 0.48 20.20 12.17
CA ARG A 296 -0.22 20.13 13.47
C ARG A 296 -0.90 21.47 13.79
N PRO A 297 -2.21 21.61 13.54
CA PRO A 297 -2.97 22.77 13.98
C PRO A 297 -2.87 22.92 15.50
N SER A 298 -2.52 24.12 15.96
CA SER A 298 -2.55 24.46 17.39
C SER A 298 -4.01 24.63 17.80
N ARG A 299 -4.67 23.58 18.30
CA ARG A 299 -5.96 23.75 18.98
C ARG A 299 -5.67 24.33 20.36
N THR A 300 -5.64 25.65 20.45
CA THR A 300 -5.71 26.35 21.73
C THR A 300 -7.03 25.97 22.37
N ARG A 301 -7.00 25.41 23.59
CA ARG A 301 -8.21 25.29 24.41
C ARG A 301 -8.69 26.70 24.71
N VAL A 302 -9.75 27.13 24.02
CA VAL A 302 -10.51 28.31 24.40
C VAL A 302 -11.08 28.01 25.81
N GLY A 303 -10.50 28.61 26.84
CA GLY A 303 -10.91 28.43 28.24
C GLY A 303 -9.80 28.14 29.25
N ALA A 304 -8.56 27.83 28.82
CA ALA A 304 -7.43 27.75 29.75
C ALA A 304 -6.74 29.11 29.82
N SER A 305 -6.96 29.81 30.94
CA SER A 305 -6.30 31.05 31.40
C SER A 305 -4.79 30.86 31.65
N THR A 306 -4.08 30.26 30.69
CA THR A 306 -2.62 30.12 30.73
C THR A 306 -2.05 31.13 29.75
N THR A 307 -1.24 32.03 30.28
CA THR A 307 -0.50 33.11 29.62
C THR A 307 -0.10 32.79 28.16
N LEU A 308 -0.37 33.74 27.26
CA LEU A 308 0.00 33.72 25.83
C LEU A 308 1.47 33.27 25.59
N GLU A 309 2.36 33.56 26.53
CA GLU A 309 3.77 33.16 26.50
C GLU A 309 3.98 31.64 26.57
N ALA A 310 3.22 30.92 27.41
CA ALA A 310 3.32 29.45 27.52
C ALA A 310 2.86 28.76 26.22
N THR A 311 1.90 29.39 25.52
CA THR A 311 1.38 28.88 24.24
C THR A 311 2.38 29.07 23.10
N GLY A 312 3.13 30.18 23.10
CA GLY A 312 4.20 30.45 22.15
C GLY A 312 5.39 29.48 22.29
N LYS A 313 5.88 29.30 23.53
CA LYS A 313 7.00 28.39 23.83
C LYS A 313 6.69 26.94 23.42
N TYR A 314 5.49 26.44 23.71
CA TYR A 314 5.10 25.08 23.35
C TYR A 314 4.99 24.87 21.82
N ARG A 315 4.50 25.88 21.09
CA ARG A 315 4.43 25.85 19.62
C ARG A 315 5.84 25.82 19.00
N PHE A 316 6.77 26.56 19.58
CA PHE A 316 8.16 26.62 19.14
C PHE A 316 8.89 25.29 19.37
N ILE A 317 8.85 24.74 20.60
CA ILE A 317 9.46 23.44 20.94
C ILE A 317 8.95 22.33 20.01
N ARG A 318 7.64 22.32 19.71
CA ARG A 318 7.05 21.37 18.76
C ARG A 318 7.62 21.50 17.35
N ARG A 319 7.79 22.72 16.85
CA ARG A 319 8.38 22.95 15.51
C ARG A 319 9.84 22.52 15.47
N ILE A 320 10.61 22.78 16.53
CA ILE A 320 11.99 22.29 16.65
C ILE A 320 12.02 20.77 16.63
N ALA A 321 11.21 20.10 17.46
CA ALA A 321 11.19 18.64 17.51
C ALA A 321 10.82 18.01 16.16
N ALA A 322 9.81 18.58 15.48
CA ALA A 322 9.45 18.16 14.13
C ALA A 322 10.60 18.37 13.12
N THR A 323 11.26 19.54 13.18
CA THR A 323 12.38 19.87 12.29
C THR A 323 13.58 18.96 12.53
N MET A 324 13.91 18.66 13.78
CA MET A 324 14.97 17.70 14.15
C MET A 324 14.71 16.32 13.56
N VAL A 325 13.47 15.83 13.66
CA VAL A 325 13.10 14.55 13.03
C VAL A 325 13.24 14.62 11.50
N ILE A 326 12.81 15.71 10.86
CA ILE A 326 12.99 15.91 9.42
C ILE A 326 14.47 15.88 9.03
N VAL A 327 15.34 16.55 9.79
CA VAL A 327 16.80 16.55 9.56
C VAL A 327 17.36 15.13 9.68
N VAL A 328 16.98 14.38 10.72
CA VAL A 328 17.40 12.98 10.89
C VAL A 328 16.90 12.11 9.73
N LEU A 329 15.65 12.28 9.30
CA LEU A 329 15.09 11.56 8.16
C LEU A 329 15.78 11.91 6.84
N THR A 330 16.13 13.18 6.65
CA THR A 330 16.86 13.65 5.46
C THR A 330 18.26 13.08 5.44
N ALA A 331 18.97 13.07 6.58
CA ALA A 331 20.27 12.44 6.71
C ALA A 331 20.20 10.92 6.46
N GLY A 332 19.21 10.23 7.05
CA GLY A 332 18.99 8.80 6.82
C GLY A 332 18.64 8.48 5.36
N ALA A 333 17.83 9.32 4.71
CA ALA A 333 17.54 9.22 3.28
C ALA A 333 18.80 9.43 2.43
N ALA A 334 19.62 10.44 2.75
CA ALA A 334 20.87 10.69 2.05
C ALA A 334 21.87 9.52 2.21
N LEU A 335 21.91 8.89 3.39
CA LEU A 335 22.71 7.68 3.61
C LEU A 335 22.15 6.48 2.84
N ALA A 336 20.83 6.25 2.86
CA ALA A 336 20.21 5.17 2.12
C ALA A 336 20.42 5.30 0.61
N LEU A 337 20.29 6.52 0.07
CA LEU A 337 20.63 6.82 -1.31
C LEU A 337 22.13 6.68 -1.54
N GLY A 338 22.98 7.25 -0.69
CA GLY A 338 24.44 7.18 -0.78
C GLY A 338 24.98 5.75 -0.83
N ALA A 339 24.31 4.83 -0.14
CA ALA A 339 24.66 3.43 -0.08
C ALA A 339 24.21 2.60 -1.29
N THR A 340 23.33 3.13 -2.16
CA THR A 340 23.03 2.45 -3.44
C THR A 340 24.27 2.47 -4.31
N ALA A 341 24.64 1.32 -4.90
CA ALA A 341 25.82 1.26 -5.76
C ALA A 341 25.68 2.22 -6.95
N HIS A 342 26.79 2.81 -7.39
CA HIS A 342 26.81 3.67 -8.58
C HIS A 342 26.14 2.97 -9.78
N LYS A 343 26.48 1.69 -9.97
CA LYS A 343 25.92 0.82 -11.01
C LYS A 343 24.41 0.69 -10.94
N ASP A 344 23.80 0.71 -9.74
CA ASP A 344 22.35 0.62 -9.61
C ASP A 344 21.65 1.90 -10.09
N ARG A 345 22.28 3.07 -9.88
CA ARG A 345 21.74 4.36 -10.35
C ARG A 345 21.88 4.48 -11.86
N GLU A 346 23.03 4.06 -12.37
CA GLU A 346 23.33 3.99 -13.80
C GLU A 346 22.38 3.04 -14.53
N ALA A 347 22.12 1.85 -13.96
CA ALA A 347 21.15 0.90 -14.47
C ALA A 347 19.72 1.45 -14.50
N GLN A 348 19.33 2.21 -13.47
CA GLN A 348 18.02 2.86 -13.42
C GLN A 348 17.87 3.92 -14.51
N LEU A 349 18.84 4.83 -14.64
CA LEU A 349 18.85 5.84 -15.70
C LEU A 349 18.87 5.21 -17.09
N TYR A 350 19.66 4.15 -17.28
CA TYR A 350 19.69 3.38 -18.52
C TYR A 350 18.32 2.85 -18.87
N ASN A 351 17.67 2.11 -17.96
CA ASN A 351 16.36 1.52 -18.21
C ASN A 351 15.30 2.59 -18.48
N ALA A 352 15.32 3.71 -17.74
CA ALA A 352 14.38 4.80 -17.94
C ALA A 352 14.53 5.48 -19.32
N VAL A 353 15.71 5.51 -19.92
CA VAL A 353 15.90 6.07 -21.27
C VAL A 353 15.71 5.00 -22.34
N PHE A 354 16.47 3.90 -22.28
CA PHE A 354 16.54 2.92 -23.36
C PHE A 354 15.34 1.99 -23.41
N ALA A 355 14.91 1.46 -22.25
CA ALA A 355 13.80 0.51 -22.19
C ALA A 355 12.43 1.22 -22.15
N GLU A 356 12.40 2.51 -21.82
CA GLU A 356 11.14 3.27 -21.70
C GLU A 356 11.05 4.40 -22.72
N VAL A 357 11.86 5.47 -22.62
CA VAL A 357 11.71 6.62 -23.53
C VAL A 357 11.91 6.22 -25.00
N LEU A 358 13.03 5.57 -25.32
CA LEU A 358 13.39 5.23 -26.69
C LEU A 358 12.58 4.07 -27.24
N ALA A 359 12.22 3.09 -26.40
CA ALA A 359 11.41 1.94 -26.80
C ALA A 359 10.04 2.34 -27.37
N TYR A 360 9.47 3.43 -26.85
CA TYR A 360 8.18 3.97 -27.28
C TYR A 360 8.30 5.23 -28.15
N SER A 361 9.51 5.60 -28.55
CA SER A 361 9.73 6.80 -29.35
C SER A 361 9.48 6.55 -30.86
N PRO A 362 8.74 7.43 -31.56
CA PRO A 362 8.62 7.44 -33.00
C PRO A 362 9.88 8.02 -33.68
N ASN A 363 10.74 8.70 -32.93
CA ASN A 363 12.02 9.23 -33.42
C ASN A 363 13.10 9.13 -32.32
N PRO A 364 13.64 7.91 -32.07
CA PRO A 364 14.65 7.69 -31.04
C PRO A 364 15.90 8.56 -31.19
N GLU A 365 16.31 8.87 -32.42
CA GLU A 365 17.47 9.73 -32.70
C GLU A 365 17.23 11.18 -32.27
N GLY A 366 16.02 11.70 -32.51
CA GLY A 366 15.62 13.04 -32.06
C GLY A 366 15.56 13.14 -30.53
N ASP A 367 15.07 12.09 -29.87
CA ASP A 367 15.01 12.05 -28.40
C ASP A 367 16.42 11.94 -27.79
N LEU A 368 17.31 11.14 -28.38
CA LEU A 368 18.73 11.08 -27.99
C LEU A 368 19.41 12.44 -28.16
N ALA A 369 19.16 13.13 -29.26
CA ALA A 369 19.67 14.48 -29.50
C ALA A 369 19.16 15.49 -28.45
N TRP A 370 17.91 15.36 -27.99
CA TRP A 370 17.37 16.16 -26.89
C TRP A 370 18.16 15.95 -25.59
N PHE A 371 18.57 14.71 -25.30
CA PHE A 371 19.41 14.39 -24.15
C PHE A 371 20.89 14.79 -24.30
N GLY A 372 21.34 15.10 -25.52
CA GLY A 372 22.75 15.38 -25.83
C GLY A 372 23.58 14.12 -26.11
N VAL A 373 22.91 13.01 -26.45
CA VAL A 373 23.53 11.71 -26.70
C VAL A 373 23.55 11.41 -28.21
N GLY A 374 24.58 10.71 -28.68
CA GLY A 374 24.75 10.37 -30.10
C GLY A 374 23.64 9.46 -30.64
N ALA A 375 23.31 9.61 -31.93
CA ALA A 375 22.30 8.80 -32.61
C ALA A 375 22.68 7.31 -32.71
N ASP A 376 23.96 6.95 -32.55
CA ASP A 376 24.46 5.58 -32.52
C ASP A 376 23.83 4.75 -31.38
N PHE A 377 23.36 5.42 -30.33
CA PHE A 377 22.66 4.78 -29.22
C PHE A 377 21.23 4.33 -29.56
N ALA A 378 20.64 4.80 -30.67
CA ALA A 378 19.27 4.46 -31.04
C ALA A 378 19.06 2.95 -31.25
N ARG A 379 20.12 2.23 -31.65
CA ARG A 379 20.08 0.76 -31.84
C ARG A 379 19.80 -0.03 -30.56
N TYR A 380 19.98 0.60 -29.39
CA TYR A 380 19.75 -0.03 -28.09
C TYR A 380 18.36 0.27 -27.52
N ALA A 381 17.49 0.93 -28.29
CA ALA A 381 16.10 1.14 -27.89
C ALA A 381 15.41 -0.20 -27.57
N GLY A 382 14.73 -0.27 -26.43
CA GLY A 382 14.06 -1.47 -25.93
C GLY A 382 14.97 -2.46 -25.19
N THR A 383 16.27 -2.18 -25.05
CA THR A 383 17.17 -3.02 -24.24
C THR A 383 17.19 -2.59 -22.78
N SER A 384 17.48 -3.53 -21.88
CA SER A 384 17.64 -3.27 -20.45
C SER A 384 19.11 -3.34 -20.05
N TYR A 385 19.50 -2.68 -18.98
CA TYR A 385 20.90 -2.60 -18.53
C TYR A 385 21.57 -3.98 -18.38
N GLY A 386 20.82 -4.97 -17.88
CA GLY A 386 21.30 -6.34 -17.64
C GLY A 386 21.26 -7.29 -18.85
N THR A 387 20.77 -6.86 -20.02
CA THR A 387 20.75 -7.71 -21.22
C THR A 387 22.10 -7.70 -21.93
N ALA A 388 22.47 -8.80 -22.60
CA ALA A 388 23.75 -8.92 -23.31
C ALA A 388 23.92 -7.86 -24.41
N ASP A 389 22.82 -7.47 -25.06
CA ASP A 389 22.78 -6.48 -26.14
C ASP A 389 22.66 -5.03 -25.63
N SER A 390 22.91 -4.78 -24.33
CA SER A 390 22.81 -3.43 -23.78
C SER A 390 23.89 -2.49 -24.32
N GLY A 391 23.53 -1.21 -24.41
CA GLY A 391 24.41 -0.11 -24.77
C GLY A 391 25.49 0.19 -23.73
N VAL A 392 25.50 -0.51 -22.59
CA VAL A 392 26.56 -0.40 -21.56
C VAL A 392 27.92 -0.78 -22.12
N ASN A 393 27.95 -1.70 -23.07
CA ASN A 393 29.18 -2.12 -23.75
C ASN A 393 29.61 -1.18 -24.90
N ASN A 394 28.86 -0.11 -25.17
CA ASN A 394 29.25 0.90 -26.17
C ASN A 394 30.48 1.68 -25.65
N PRO A 395 31.55 1.84 -26.44
CA PRO A 395 32.71 2.67 -26.07
C PRO A 395 32.35 4.10 -25.63
N ASN A 396 31.25 4.66 -26.15
CA ASN A 396 30.80 6.02 -25.82
C ASN A 396 29.85 6.08 -24.61
N PHE A 397 29.68 4.99 -23.86
CA PHE A 397 28.68 4.94 -22.78
C PHE A 397 28.92 5.97 -21.66
N GLU A 398 30.17 6.38 -21.44
CA GLU A 398 30.52 7.46 -20.51
C GLU A 398 29.86 8.82 -20.88
N GLN A 399 29.63 9.06 -22.18
CA GLN A 399 28.89 10.24 -22.62
C GLN A 399 27.43 10.19 -22.11
N PHE A 400 26.79 9.03 -22.19
CA PHE A 400 25.42 8.86 -21.67
C PHE A 400 25.36 9.12 -20.16
N THR A 401 26.29 8.55 -19.39
CA THR A 401 26.29 8.71 -17.93
C THR A 401 26.61 10.13 -17.47
N THR A 402 27.31 10.91 -18.30
CA THR A 402 27.62 12.33 -18.03
C THR A 402 26.47 13.25 -18.45
N GLU A 403 25.85 13.00 -19.60
CA GLU A 403 24.84 13.89 -20.17
C GLU A 403 23.44 13.64 -19.62
N VAL A 404 23.09 12.39 -19.31
CA VAL A 404 21.74 12.03 -18.88
C VAL A 404 21.62 12.06 -17.36
N ALA A 405 20.69 12.86 -16.87
CA ALA A 405 20.37 12.98 -15.46
C ALA A 405 18.86 12.93 -15.22
N ASN A 406 18.44 12.49 -14.02
CA ASN A 406 17.02 12.42 -13.63
C ASN A 406 16.28 13.75 -13.81
N LEU A 407 16.96 14.90 -13.59
CA LEU A 407 16.37 16.22 -13.83
C LEU A 407 16.12 16.52 -15.30
N LYS A 408 17.04 16.12 -16.20
CA LYS A 408 16.82 16.23 -17.65
C LYS A 408 15.66 15.31 -18.07
N LEU A 409 15.59 14.08 -17.55
CA LEU A 409 14.47 13.17 -17.81
C LEU A 409 13.12 13.76 -17.37
N ALA A 410 13.06 14.40 -16.20
CA ALA A 410 11.85 15.12 -15.78
C ALA A 410 11.52 16.28 -16.74
N GLY A 411 12.53 17.04 -17.19
CA GLY A 411 12.35 18.11 -18.19
C GLY A 411 11.86 17.59 -19.55
N PHE A 412 12.29 16.39 -19.96
CA PHE A 412 11.82 15.74 -21.18
C PHE A 412 10.32 15.50 -21.14
N TYR A 413 9.81 14.91 -20.05
CA TYR A 413 8.37 14.67 -19.90
C TYR A 413 7.54 15.96 -19.76
N LEU A 414 8.11 17.03 -19.21
CA LEU A 414 7.45 18.34 -19.17
C LEU A 414 7.32 18.99 -20.54
N THR A 415 8.25 18.72 -21.45
CA THR A 415 8.23 19.23 -22.83
C THR A 415 7.48 18.30 -23.80
N HIS A 416 7.24 17.05 -23.40
CA HIS A 416 6.52 16.02 -24.16
C HIS A 416 5.36 15.43 -23.34
N PRO A 417 4.28 16.20 -23.07
CA PRO A 417 3.20 15.77 -22.19
C PRO A 417 2.49 14.50 -22.68
N GLU A 418 2.44 14.24 -23.98
CA GLU A 418 1.91 13.00 -24.56
C GLU A 418 2.70 11.77 -24.13
N ARG A 419 4.03 11.89 -23.97
CA ARG A 419 4.88 10.82 -23.44
C ARG A 419 4.53 10.53 -21.99
N LEU A 420 4.34 11.59 -21.20
CA LEU A 420 3.97 11.48 -19.80
C LEU A 420 2.62 10.78 -19.62
N VAL A 421 1.63 11.09 -20.48
CA VAL A 421 0.33 10.42 -20.47
C VAL A 421 0.51 8.93 -20.77
N SER A 422 1.24 8.56 -21.82
CA SER A 422 1.46 7.15 -22.16
C SER A 422 2.18 6.36 -21.06
N LEU A 423 3.19 6.96 -20.41
CA LEU A 423 3.88 6.41 -19.26
C LEU A 423 2.91 6.22 -18.09
N SER A 424 2.07 7.23 -17.83
CA SER A 424 1.09 7.17 -16.76
C SER A 424 0.07 6.03 -16.97
N GLU A 425 -0.40 5.80 -18.20
CA GLU A 425 -1.33 4.72 -18.53
C GLU A 425 -0.76 3.34 -18.18
N ARG A 426 0.50 3.07 -18.57
CA ARG A 426 1.23 1.85 -18.19
C ARG A 426 1.36 1.74 -16.67
N GLY A 427 1.75 2.83 -16.02
CA GLY A 427 1.85 2.92 -14.56
C GLY A 427 0.54 2.60 -13.85
N VAL A 428 -0.58 3.19 -14.29
CA VAL A 428 -1.90 2.95 -13.70
C VAL A 428 -2.30 1.48 -13.88
N LEU A 429 -2.01 0.90 -15.05
CA LEU A 429 -2.28 -0.51 -15.30
C LEU A 429 -1.47 -1.42 -14.36
N ALA A 430 -0.19 -1.13 -14.15
CA ALA A 430 0.67 -1.86 -13.20
C ALA A 430 0.18 -1.70 -11.74
N LEU A 431 -0.33 -0.52 -11.38
CA LEU A 431 -0.89 -0.23 -10.05
C LEU A 431 -2.12 -1.09 -9.75
N VAL A 432 -2.98 -1.33 -10.74
CA VAL A 432 -4.24 -2.08 -10.55
C VAL A 432 -4.13 -3.57 -10.87
N ARG A 433 -3.01 -4.00 -11.47
CA ARG A 433 -2.71 -5.41 -11.77
C ARG A 433 -1.38 -5.84 -11.14
N PRO A 434 -1.29 -5.95 -9.81
CA PRO A 434 -0.04 -6.27 -9.10
C PRO A 434 0.32 -7.77 -9.18
N GLN A 435 0.37 -8.35 -10.39
CA GLN A 435 0.70 -9.75 -10.62
C GLN A 435 2.00 -9.88 -11.43
N MET A 436 2.89 -10.73 -10.95
CA MET A 436 4.17 -11.06 -11.58
C MET A 436 4.11 -12.50 -12.08
N ASN A 437 3.42 -12.71 -13.20
CA ASN A 437 3.19 -14.05 -13.75
C ASN A 437 4.47 -14.78 -14.19
N TYR A 438 5.61 -14.09 -14.17
CA TYR A 438 6.94 -14.64 -14.46
C TYR A 438 7.67 -15.15 -13.20
N LEU A 439 7.08 -15.03 -12.01
CA LEU A 439 7.65 -15.51 -10.74
C LEU A 439 6.68 -16.48 -10.07
N GLY A 440 7.06 -17.75 -9.93
CA GLY A 440 6.24 -18.75 -9.26
C GLY A 440 6.06 -18.51 -7.76
N HIS A 441 4.95 -18.95 -7.20
CA HIS A 441 4.64 -18.76 -5.78
C HIS A 441 4.81 -20.01 -4.92
N HIS A 442 5.07 -21.15 -5.53
CA HIS A 442 5.04 -22.45 -4.87
C HIS A 442 6.41 -23.13 -4.84
N THR A 443 6.61 -24.04 -3.89
CA THR A 443 7.79 -24.92 -3.88
C THR A 443 7.67 -25.97 -4.97
N GLN A 444 8.80 -26.45 -5.48
CA GLN A 444 8.82 -27.56 -6.45
C GLN A 444 8.13 -28.83 -5.90
N GLU A 445 8.30 -29.10 -4.61
CA GLU A 445 7.73 -30.27 -3.91
C GLU A 445 6.21 -30.21 -3.75
N SER A 446 5.59 -29.04 -3.95
CA SER A 446 4.14 -28.88 -3.81
C SER A 446 3.33 -29.51 -4.95
N GLY A 447 3.99 -29.96 -6.02
CA GLY A 447 3.36 -30.56 -7.20
C GLY A 447 2.60 -29.56 -8.08
N GLN A 448 2.74 -28.25 -7.83
CA GLN A 448 2.15 -27.21 -8.67
C GLN A 448 2.98 -26.98 -9.94
N ALA A 449 2.34 -26.45 -10.99
CA ALA A 449 3.01 -26.11 -12.24
C ALA A 449 4.06 -25.00 -12.05
N GLU A 450 5.03 -24.94 -12.95
CA GLU A 450 6.00 -23.84 -13.05
C GLU A 450 5.29 -22.49 -13.15
N TYR A 451 5.83 -21.45 -12.50
CA TYR A 451 5.27 -20.09 -12.48
C TYR A 451 3.86 -19.96 -11.89
N SER A 452 3.34 -21.03 -11.27
CA SER A 452 1.99 -21.03 -10.67
C SER A 452 1.86 -19.96 -9.58
N GLN A 453 0.73 -19.27 -9.60
CA GLN A 453 0.42 -18.15 -8.71
C GLN A 453 -0.53 -18.58 -7.58
N ASP A 454 -0.26 -18.12 -6.35
CA ASP A 454 -1.20 -18.30 -5.25
C ASP A 454 -2.42 -17.37 -5.39
N THR A 455 -3.61 -17.96 -5.53
CA THR A 455 -4.87 -17.22 -5.70
C THR A 455 -5.87 -17.42 -4.57
N ARG A 456 -5.50 -18.18 -3.52
CA ARG A 456 -6.40 -18.63 -2.43
C ARG A 456 -7.09 -17.49 -1.70
N VAL A 457 -6.35 -16.43 -1.38
CA VAL A 457 -6.93 -15.20 -0.81
C VAL A 457 -6.46 -14.03 -1.67
N SER A 458 -7.31 -13.63 -2.62
CA SER A 458 -7.00 -12.64 -3.66
C SER A 458 -8.07 -11.54 -3.69
N VAL A 459 -8.70 -11.26 -2.55
CA VAL A 459 -9.87 -10.35 -2.48
C VAL A 459 -9.49 -8.95 -2.93
N VAL A 460 -8.38 -8.41 -2.42
CA VAL A 460 -7.94 -7.05 -2.74
C VAL A 460 -7.40 -7.01 -4.16
N SER A 461 -6.58 -7.99 -4.55
CA SER A 461 -6.10 -8.10 -5.92
C SER A 461 -7.23 -8.20 -6.94
N LYS A 462 -8.31 -8.92 -6.65
CA LYS A 462 -9.50 -9.00 -7.51
C LYS A 462 -10.25 -7.67 -7.60
N ILE A 463 -10.37 -6.94 -6.49
CA ILE A 463 -10.98 -5.59 -6.50
C ILE A 463 -10.15 -4.65 -7.37
N LEU A 464 -8.82 -4.64 -7.20
CA LEU A 464 -7.90 -3.85 -8.03
C LEU A 464 -7.98 -4.26 -9.50
N TRP A 465 -8.02 -5.56 -9.78
CA TRP A 465 -8.15 -6.07 -11.15
C TRP A 465 -9.46 -5.62 -11.79
N GLY A 466 -10.57 -5.61 -11.04
CA GLY A 466 -11.85 -5.05 -11.49
C GLY A 466 -11.75 -3.55 -11.82
N LEU A 467 -11.02 -2.77 -11.02
CA LEU A 467 -10.69 -1.37 -11.32
C LEU A 467 -9.86 -1.24 -12.60
N GLY A 468 -9.17 -2.29 -13.06
CA GLY A 468 -8.45 -2.32 -14.33
C GLY A 468 -9.32 -2.13 -15.58
N SER A 469 -10.65 -2.27 -15.49
CA SER A 469 -11.57 -1.91 -16.58
C SER A 469 -11.72 -0.39 -16.76
N ALA A 470 -11.43 0.36 -15.69
CA ALA A 470 -11.39 1.81 -15.69
C ALA A 470 -10.22 2.24 -14.79
N PRO A 471 -8.95 2.16 -15.25
CA PRO A 471 -7.77 2.34 -14.40
C PRO A 471 -7.77 3.66 -13.61
N ILE A 472 -8.36 4.72 -14.18
CA ILE A 472 -8.61 6.02 -13.55
C ILE A 472 -9.40 5.90 -12.22
N ALA A 473 -10.23 4.87 -12.06
CA ALA A 473 -10.99 4.61 -10.84
C ALA A 473 -10.10 4.33 -9.62
N ALA A 474 -8.87 3.83 -9.79
CA ALA A 474 -7.92 3.69 -8.69
C ALA A 474 -7.49 5.07 -8.15
N PHE A 475 -7.23 6.03 -9.03
CA PHE A 475 -7.02 7.43 -8.65
C PHE A 475 -8.30 8.07 -8.09
N GLY A 476 -9.47 7.71 -8.62
CA GLY A 476 -10.77 8.10 -8.06
C GLY A 476 -10.95 7.65 -6.62
N LEU A 477 -10.58 6.40 -6.30
CA LEU A 477 -10.58 5.85 -4.94
C LEU A 477 -9.63 6.64 -4.03
N GLN A 478 -8.38 6.85 -4.47
CA GLN A 478 -7.38 7.62 -3.72
C GLN A 478 -7.84 9.06 -3.48
N LEU A 479 -8.37 9.72 -4.51
CA LEU A 479 -8.89 11.09 -4.45
C LEU A 479 -10.08 11.19 -3.49
N LEU A 480 -10.99 10.21 -3.52
CA LEU A 480 -12.11 10.15 -2.59
C LEU A 480 -11.62 10.00 -1.14
N VAL A 481 -10.65 9.11 -0.89
CA VAL A 481 -10.02 8.96 0.44
C VAL A 481 -9.29 10.25 0.86
N LEU A 482 -8.64 10.94 -0.07
CA LEU A 482 -7.99 12.22 0.18
C LEU A 482 -9.00 13.29 0.61
N VAL A 483 -10.08 13.47 -0.16
CA VAL A 483 -11.14 14.45 0.13
C VAL A 483 -11.83 14.15 1.47
N LEU A 484 -12.18 12.88 1.71
CA LEU A 484 -12.79 12.46 2.98
C LEU A 484 -11.80 12.60 4.15
N GLY A 485 -10.53 12.29 3.93
CA GLY A 485 -9.44 12.44 4.91
C GLY A 485 -9.26 13.89 5.34
N VAL A 486 -9.18 14.81 4.37
CA VAL A 486 -9.13 16.26 4.61
C VAL A 486 -10.39 16.74 5.32
N ALA A 487 -11.58 16.30 4.89
CA ALA A 487 -12.84 16.65 5.54
C ALA A 487 -12.88 16.21 7.00
N VAL A 488 -12.43 14.99 7.33
CA VAL A 488 -12.31 14.52 8.72
C VAL A 488 -11.23 15.31 9.47
N ALA A 489 -10.07 15.58 8.86
CA ALA A 489 -8.95 16.27 9.49
C ALA A 489 -9.27 17.73 9.88
N LEU A 490 -10.14 18.39 9.11
CA LEU A 490 -10.57 19.77 9.35
C LEU A 490 -11.76 19.87 10.30
N ARG A 491 -12.54 18.79 10.48
CA ARG A 491 -13.72 18.81 11.37
C ARG A 491 -13.35 18.96 12.84
N ARG A 492 -14.01 19.91 13.52
CA ARG A 492 -13.80 20.17 14.95
C ARG A 492 -14.55 19.19 15.86
N ASN A 493 -15.69 18.66 15.40
CA ASN A 493 -16.64 17.93 16.25
C ASN A 493 -16.42 16.41 16.33
N VAL A 494 -15.53 15.84 15.52
CA VAL A 494 -15.35 14.37 15.38
C VAL A 494 -14.35 13.75 16.40
N GLY A 495 -13.72 14.57 17.24
CA GLY A 495 -12.71 14.12 18.21
C GLY A 495 -11.30 13.98 17.64
N LEU A 496 -10.27 13.96 18.50
CA LEU A 496 -8.86 14.01 18.09
C LEU A 496 -8.40 12.74 17.37
N VAL A 497 -8.86 11.57 17.81
CA VAL A 497 -8.46 10.28 17.21
C VAL A 497 -9.01 10.14 15.79
N ALA A 498 -10.23 10.62 15.54
CA ALA A 498 -10.80 10.66 14.19
C ALA A 498 -10.04 11.64 13.29
N VAL A 499 -9.72 12.84 13.79
CA VAL A 499 -8.88 13.81 13.08
C VAL A 499 -7.51 13.22 12.74
N ALA A 500 -6.91 12.44 13.65
CA ALA A 500 -5.64 11.75 13.41
C ALA A 500 -5.77 10.78 12.22
N LEU A 501 -6.85 9.97 12.18
CA LEU A 501 -7.12 9.08 11.05
C LEU A 501 -7.27 9.87 9.74
N GLY A 502 -8.03 10.96 9.73
CA GLY A 502 -8.17 11.81 8.54
C GLY A 502 -6.84 12.35 8.02
N ARG A 503 -5.96 12.83 8.91
CA ARG A 503 -4.63 13.31 8.53
C ARG A 503 -3.72 12.20 8.02
N THR A 504 -3.73 11.03 8.67
CA THR A 504 -2.93 9.89 8.24
C THR A 504 -3.37 9.39 6.87
N SER A 505 -4.67 9.23 6.64
CA SER A 505 -5.18 8.87 5.31
C SER A 505 -4.76 9.88 4.24
N THR A 506 -4.81 11.18 4.56
CA THR A 506 -4.40 12.25 3.63
C THR A 506 -2.92 12.13 3.26
N ILE A 507 -2.02 12.04 4.25
CA ILE A 507 -0.58 11.93 4.02
C ILE A 507 -0.23 10.62 3.31
N MET A 508 -0.94 9.53 3.62
CA MET A 508 -0.72 8.24 2.97
C MET A 508 -1.07 8.29 1.48
N VAL A 509 -2.16 8.96 1.09
CA VAL A 509 -2.51 9.14 -0.34
C VAL A 509 -1.47 10.01 -1.05
N VAL A 510 -1.03 11.10 -0.44
CA VAL A 510 0.04 11.94 -1.00
C VAL A 510 1.34 11.13 -1.15
N ALA A 511 1.70 10.33 -0.17
CA ALA A 511 2.85 9.42 -0.24
C ALA A 511 2.69 8.39 -1.37
N ALA A 512 1.50 7.82 -1.57
CA ALA A 512 1.23 6.89 -2.67
C ALA A 512 1.47 7.54 -4.04
N TRP A 513 1.02 8.79 -4.24
CA TRP A 513 1.26 9.54 -5.48
C TRP A 513 2.74 9.86 -5.69
N LEU A 514 3.45 10.26 -4.64
CA LEU A 514 4.89 10.51 -4.73
C LEU A 514 5.67 9.25 -5.07
N LEU A 515 5.35 8.11 -4.46
CA LEU A 515 5.96 6.82 -4.80
C LEU A 515 5.64 6.42 -6.24
N PHE A 516 4.37 6.55 -6.66
CA PHE A 516 3.94 6.23 -8.02
C PHE A 516 4.77 6.98 -9.06
N TRP A 517 4.84 8.31 -8.94
CA TRP A 517 5.58 9.14 -9.88
C TRP A 517 7.09 8.91 -9.80
N ASN A 518 7.63 8.63 -8.62
CA ASN A 518 9.04 8.28 -8.49
C ASN A 518 9.39 6.98 -9.24
N VAL A 519 8.55 5.94 -9.13
CA VAL A 519 8.73 4.69 -9.89
C VAL A 519 8.68 4.97 -11.40
N MET A 520 7.70 5.75 -11.85
CA MET A 520 7.55 6.10 -13.26
C MET A 520 8.77 6.82 -13.84
N PHE A 521 9.34 7.78 -13.10
CA PHE A 521 10.49 8.54 -13.59
C PHE A 521 11.83 7.83 -13.43
N SER A 522 11.96 6.86 -12.52
CA SER A 522 13.27 6.25 -12.22
C SER A 522 13.55 4.95 -12.97
N GLN A 523 12.53 4.17 -13.37
CA GLN A 523 12.75 2.86 -14.00
C GLN A 523 11.94 2.62 -15.28
N GLY A 524 10.88 3.38 -15.52
CA GLY A 524 10.00 3.16 -16.68
C GLY A 524 9.28 1.80 -16.62
N GLU A 525 9.22 1.09 -17.76
CA GLU A 525 8.53 -0.19 -17.90
C GLU A 525 9.27 -1.39 -17.28
N VAL A 526 10.61 -1.34 -17.18
CA VAL A 526 11.39 -2.48 -16.67
C VAL A 526 10.99 -2.80 -15.23
N ASP A 527 10.46 -4.00 -15.02
CA ASP A 527 9.94 -4.47 -13.72
C ASP A 527 8.89 -3.53 -13.08
N ILE A 528 8.13 -2.80 -13.91
CA ILE A 528 7.13 -1.82 -13.46
C ILE A 528 6.17 -2.43 -12.42
N TYR A 529 5.73 -3.67 -12.62
CA TYR A 529 4.81 -4.37 -11.71
C TYR A 529 5.42 -4.61 -10.32
N PHE A 530 6.69 -5.01 -10.26
CA PHE A 530 7.40 -5.29 -9.01
C PHE A 530 7.70 -3.99 -8.23
N ARG A 531 8.10 -2.93 -8.93
CA ARG A 531 8.37 -1.62 -8.31
C ARG A 531 7.11 -0.89 -7.87
N MET A 532 6.00 -1.12 -8.56
CA MET A 532 4.71 -0.51 -8.22
C MET A 532 4.09 -1.09 -6.93
N LEU A 533 4.62 -2.18 -6.37
CA LEU A 533 4.05 -2.83 -5.19
C LEU A 533 3.90 -1.89 -3.97
N GLY A 534 4.81 -0.93 -3.76
CA GLY A 534 4.69 0.08 -2.69
C GLY A 534 3.46 0.99 -2.88
N PRO A 535 3.35 1.71 -4.01
CA PRO A 535 2.13 2.45 -4.40
C PRO A 535 0.86 1.59 -4.38
N THR A 536 0.90 0.37 -4.90
CA THR A 536 -0.23 -0.57 -4.91
C THR A 536 -0.66 -0.91 -3.49
N PHE A 537 0.27 -1.15 -2.57
CA PHE A 537 -0.02 -1.41 -1.17
C PHE A 537 -0.75 -0.24 -0.50
N LEU A 538 -0.27 1.00 -0.70
CA LEU A 538 -0.95 2.19 -0.16
C LEU A 538 -2.34 2.41 -0.80
N THR A 539 -2.49 2.08 -2.07
CA THR A 539 -3.78 2.09 -2.77
C THR A 539 -4.73 1.05 -2.20
N ALA A 540 -4.24 -0.16 -1.92
CA ALA A 540 -5.00 -1.22 -1.29
C ALA A 540 -5.48 -0.81 0.11
N LEU A 541 -4.65 -0.11 0.90
CA LEU A 541 -5.06 0.43 2.21
C LEU A 541 -6.18 1.48 2.10
N CYS A 542 -6.41 2.09 0.93
CA CYS A 542 -7.55 2.98 0.73
C CYS A 542 -8.90 2.25 0.82
N LEU A 543 -8.95 0.94 0.50
CA LEU A 543 -10.18 0.13 0.54
C LEU A 543 -10.80 0.04 1.94
N PRO A 544 -10.06 -0.31 3.02
CA PRO A 544 -10.62 -0.24 4.37
C PRO A 544 -10.75 1.20 4.91
N LEU A 545 -9.91 2.16 4.45
CA LEU A 545 -9.98 3.53 4.94
C LEU A 545 -11.21 4.30 4.47
N LEU A 546 -11.65 4.09 3.24
CA LEU A 546 -12.84 4.75 2.69
C LEU A 546 -14.09 4.54 3.58
N PRO A 547 -14.54 3.31 3.88
CA PRO A 547 -15.71 3.09 4.73
C PRO A 547 -15.49 3.59 6.16
N MET A 548 -14.26 3.55 6.68
CA MET A 548 -13.94 4.13 7.99
C MET A 548 -14.18 5.65 8.02
N LEU A 549 -13.66 6.37 7.03
CA LEU A 549 -13.80 7.83 6.93
C LEU A 549 -15.27 8.23 6.71
N VAL A 550 -15.99 7.53 5.83
CA VAL A 550 -17.43 7.75 5.61
C VAL A 550 -18.20 7.56 6.92
N SER A 551 -17.94 6.47 7.65
CA SER A 551 -18.64 6.17 8.92
C SER A 551 -18.42 7.25 9.97
N ILE A 552 -17.19 7.79 10.06
CA ILE A 552 -16.86 8.89 10.98
C ILE A 552 -17.60 10.18 10.60
N LEU A 553 -17.65 10.52 9.31
CA LEU A 553 -18.33 11.73 8.83
C LEU A 553 -19.84 11.67 9.03
N VAL A 554 -20.45 10.49 8.86
CA VAL A 554 -21.88 10.26 9.08
C VAL A 554 -22.21 10.30 10.57
N ALA A 555 -21.42 9.64 11.42
CA ALA A 555 -21.63 9.65 12.87
C ALA A 555 -21.52 11.06 13.47
N GLY A 556 -20.60 11.89 12.95
CA GLY A 556 -20.40 13.26 13.42
C GLY A 556 -21.49 14.26 13.02
N ARG A 557 -22.52 13.86 12.24
CA ARG A 557 -23.67 14.71 11.88
C ARG A 557 -24.84 14.63 12.86
N ARG A 558 -24.82 13.69 13.81
CA ARG A 558 -25.92 13.54 14.78
C ARG A 558 -25.79 14.64 15.85
N PRO A 559 -26.76 15.57 15.95
CA PRO A 559 -26.75 16.64 16.95
C PRO A 559 -26.89 16.11 18.37
#